data_AF-G7Q573-F1
#
_entry.id   AF-G7Q573-F1
#
_cell.length_a   1.000
_cell.length_b   1.000
_cell.length_c   1.000
_cell.angle_alpha   90.00
_cell.angle_beta   90.00
_cell.angle_gamma   90.00
#
_symmetry.space_group_name_H-M   'P 1'
#
loop_
_entity.id
_entity.type
_entity.pdbx_description
1 polymer ?
#
loop_
_entity_poly.entity_id
_entity_poly.type
_entity_poly.pdbx_seq_one_letter_code
_entity_poly.pdbx_strand_id
1 'polypeptide(L)'
;MSSSWFDEKRSEFMRDLLRDYCLSVQVLEKLFQEFDRTGAMAFEDLKDLLGEEMNKGLLWRLKDTAHHLFRDSGGSSLVGQFLDWCIGYIFHESMKLKEDAYQQQNYAPWFRSMQERELPEPDLLISRELFQLLMQTAESMQREIRRIRFLFGECRKLFPLFLADQRENHWLARFLFKRNPLVREVFSQGYRELIRGVYGNTPEFMFVMASRSLREGGWMKEAAEAAEQACCLSPQSEPARREKEIVDTWRSRLRA
;
A
#
# COMPACT_ATOMS: atom_id res chain seq x y z
N MET A 1 -7.41 -8.28 -23.44
CA MET A 1 -7.08 -9.53 -22.70
C MET A 1 -8.36 -10.35 -22.61
N SER A 2 -8.34 -11.67 -22.83
CA SER A 2 -9.56 -12.48 -22.70
C SER A 2 -10.03 -12.47 -21.24
N SER A 3 -11.35 -12.41 -21.01
CA SER A 3 -11.90 -12.36 -19.64
C SER A 3 -11.48 -13.57 -18.78
N SER A 4 -11.26 -14.74 -19.39
CA SER A 4 -10.90 -15.96 -18.65
C SER A 4 -9.55 -15.89 -17.95
N TRP A 5 -8.53 -15.26 -18.56
CA TRP A 5 -7.21 -15.13 -17.93
C TRP A 5 -7.27 -14.21 -16.70
N PHE A 6 -8.09 -13.17 -16.78
CA PHE A 6 -8.26 -12.24 -15.66
C PHE A 6 -8.98 -12.91 -14.48
N ASP A 7 -10.02 -13.68 -14.76
CA ASP A 7 -10.76 -14.41 -13.73
C ASP A 7 -9.88 -15.46 -13.03
N GLU A 8 -9.00 -16.13 -13.78
CA GLU A 8 -8.01 -17.06 -13.24
C GLU A 8 -6.98 -16.39 -12.32
N LYS A 9 -6.63 -15.12 -12.57
CA LYS A 9 -5.61 -14.35 -11.83
C LYS A 9 -6.17 -13.35 -10.83
N ARG A 10 -7.49 -13.29 -10.69
CA ARG A 10 -8.18 -12.33 -9.83
C ARG A 10 -7.69 -12.41 -8.38
N SER A 11 -7.47 -13.63 -7.86
CA SER A 11 -7.01 -13.83 -6.48
C SER A 11 -5.61 -13.23 -6.22
N GLU A 12 -4.69 -13.40 -7.16
CA GLU A 12 -3.36 -12.78 -7.12
C GLU A 12 -3.45 -11.25 -7.17
N PHE A 13 -4.31 -10.71 -8.03
CA PHE A 13 -4.52 -9.26 -8.11
C PHE A 13 -5.11 -8.67 -6.82
N MET A 14 -6.04 -9.35 -6.16
CA MET A 14 -6.56 -8.92 -4.84
C MET A 14 -5.44 -8.84 -3.79
N ARG A 15 -4.54 -9.83 -3.79
CA ARG A 15 -3.35 -9.83 -2.93
C ARG A 15 -2.41 -8.68 -3.30
N ASP A 16 -2.12 -8.49 -4.59
CA ASP A 16 -1.22 -7.46 -5.09
C ASP A 16 -1.73 -6.05 -4.76
N LEU A 17 -3.05 -5.82 -4.89
CA LEU A 17 -3.70 -4.57 -4.52
C LEU A 17 -3.43 -4.20 -3.05
N LEU A 18 -3.69 -5.11 -2.12
CA LEU A 18 -3.46 -4.84 -0.69
C LEU A 18 -1.96 -4.72 -0.37
N ARG A 19 -1.11 -5.55 -0.99
CA ARG A 19 0.34 -5.51 -0.80
C ARG A 19 0.90 -4.16 -1.23
N ASP A 20 0.62 -3.76 -2.46
CA ASP A 20 1.19 -2.56 -3.06
C ASP A 20 0.61 -1.31 -2.40
N TYR A 21 -0.64 -1.35 -1.92
CA TYR A 21 -1.20 -0.32 -1.04
C TYR A 21 -0.40 -0.18 0.25
N CYS A 22 -0.21 -1.27 1.00
CA CYS A 22 0.53 -1.22 2.26
C CYS A 22 1.97 -0.73 2.08
N LEU A 23 2.67 -1.20 1.04
CA LEU A 23 4.02 -0.75 0.73
C LEU A 23 4.05 0.73 0.36
N SER A 24 3.09 1.20 -0.46
CA SER A 24 3.03 2.61 -0.86
C SER A 24 2.75 3.52 0.33
N VAL A 25 1.83 3.13 1.21
CA VAL A 25 1.55 3.88 2.45
C VAL A 25 2.80 3.96 3.33
N GLN A 26 3.52 2.85 3.53
CA GLN A 26 4.73 2.86 4.35
C GLN A 26 5.81 3.80 3.79
N VAL A 27 6.03 3.79 2.47
CA VAL A 27 7.02 4.68 1.84
C VAL A 27 6.57 6.14 1.93
N LEU A 28 5.34 6.45 1.53
CA LEU A 28 4.83 7.82 1.57
C LEU A 28 4.78 8.40 2.98
N GLU A 29 4.33 7.62 3.97
CA GLU A 29 4.25 8.13 5.34
C GLU A 29 5.64 8.42 5.93
N LYS A 30 6.68 7.66 5.56
CA LYS A 30 8.07 8.00 5.92
C LYS A 30 8.51 9.32 5.29
N LEU A 31 8.22 9.53 4.01
CA LEU A 31 8.52 10.79 3.33
C LEU A 31 7.75 11.97 3.94
N PHE A 32 6.48 11.76 4.31
CA PHE A 32 5.65 12.79 4.91
C PHE A 32 6.09 13.13 6.33
N GLN A 33 6.51 12.16 7.14
CA GLN A 33 7.08 12.41 8.46
C GLN A 33 8.37 13.23 8.38
N GLU A 34 9.23 12.93 7.40
CA GLU A 34 10.46 13.71 7.20
C GLU A 34 10.14 15.14 6.73
N PHE A 35 9.16 15.29 5.85
CA PHE A 35 8.67 16.61 5.45
C PHE A 35 8.04 17.38 6.61
N ASP A 36 7.24 16.75 7.46
CA ASP A 36 6.65 17.40 8.64
C ASP A 36 7.74 17.90 9.61
N ARG A 37 8.88 17.19 9.67
CA ARG A 37 10.02 17.53 10.53
C ARG A 37 10.91 18.63 9.95
N THR A 38 11.13 18.63 8.64
CA THR A 38 12.18 19.44 7.99
C THR A 38 11.65 20.49 7.01
N GLY A 39 10.40 20.35 6.57
CA GLY A 39 9.81 21.11 5.48
C GLY A 39 10.37 20.77 4.10
N ALA A 40 11.22 19.74 3.97
CA ALA A 40 11.85 19.33 2.73
C ALA A 40 11.36 17.94 2.30
N MET A 41 11.25 17.73 0.99
CA MET A 41 10.86 16.45 0.40
C MET A 41 11.94 15.94 -0.55
N ALA A 42 12.29 14.67 -0.43
CA ALA A 42 13.23 14.03 -1.35
C ALA A 42 12.55 13.74 -2.69
N PHE A 43 12.92 14.48 -3.73
CA PHE A 43 12.37 14.30 -5.08
C PHE A 43 12.65 12.90 -5.64
N GLU A 44 13.89 12.40 -5.50
CA GLU A 44 14.27 11.10 -6.07
C GLU A 44 13.47 9.94 -5.45
N ASP A 45 13.19 9.97 -4.15
CA ASP A 45 12.37 8.94 -3.50
C ASP A 45 10.93 8.94 -4.03
N LEU A 46 10.33 10.12 -4.26
CA LEU A 46 9.01 10.23 -4.87
C LEU A 46 9.02 9.79 -6.34
N LYS A 47 10.06 10.17 -7.08
CA LYS A 47 10.25 9.79 -8.48
C LYS A 47 10.36 8.28 -8.62
N ASP A 48 11.13 7.61 -7.77
CA ASP A 48 11.27 6.15 -7.79
C ASP A 48 9.97 5.44 -7.39
N LEU A 49 9.24 6.00 -6.42
CA LEU A 49 7.96 5.45 -5.99
C LEU A 49 6.88 5.49 -7.10
N LEU A 50 6.85 6.58 -7.87
CA LEU A 50 5.92 6.77 -8.98
C LEU A 50 6.40 6.08 -10.26
N GLY A 51 7.70 6.12 -10.50
CA GLY A 51 8.35 5.74 -11.74
C GLY A 51 7.93 6.60 -12.92
N GLU A 52 8.16 6.06 -14.11
CA GLU A 52 7.81 6.64 -15.40
C GLU A 52 6.89 5.69 -16.17
N GLU A 53 6.25 6.17 -17.24
CA GLU A 53 5.32 5.34 -18.02
C GLU A 53 5.97 4.06 -18.56
N MET A 54 7.25 4.15 -18.97
CA MET A 54 8.05 3.04 -19.48
C MET A 54 8.72 2.21 -18.36
N ASN A 55 8.77 2.73 -17.13
CA ASN A 55 9.35 2.06 -15.96
C ASN A 55 8.51 2.35 -14.71
N LYS A 56 7.39 1.63 -14.59
CA LYS A 56 6.34 1.92 -13.61
C LYS A 56 6.82 1.67 -12.17
N GLY A 57 6.69 2.70 -11.34
CA GLY A 57 6.93 2.60 -9.90
C GLY A 57 5.81 1.85 -9.18
N LEU A 58 5.97 1.71 -7.87
CA LEU A 58 5.04 0.98 -7.02
C LEU A 58 3.63 1.61 -7.04
N LEU A 59 3.52 2.94 -6.93
CA LEU A 59 2.22 3.63 -6.92
C LEU A 59 1.50 3.49 -8.27
N TRP A 60 2.25 3.51 -9.37
CA TRP A 60 1.68 3.30 -10.70
C TRP A 60 1.12 1.89 -10.83
N ARG A 61 1.91 0.87 -10.43
CA ARG A 61 1.45 -0.54 -10.44
C ARG A 61 0.22 -0.75 -9.55
N LEU A 62 0.16 -0.09 -8.40
CA LEU A 62 -1.02 -0.11 -7.53
C LEU A 62 -2.25 0.45 -8.25
N LYS A 63 -2.12 1.62 -8.87
CA LYS A 63 -3.20 2.27 -9.62
C LYS A 63 -3.66 1.44 -10.83
N ASP A 64 -2.74 0.83 -11.57
CA ASP A 64 -3.10 -0.04 -12.70
C ASP A 64 -3.78 -1.34 -12.22
N THR A 65 -3.31 -1.92 -11.12
CA THR A 65 -3.95 -3.10 -10.50
C THR A 65 -5.38 -2.78 -10.07
N ALA A 66 -5.61 -1.61 -9.46
CA ALA A 66 -6.95 -1.13 -9.12
C ALA A 66 -7.82 -0.99 -10.38
N HIS A 67 -7.34 -0.26 -11.39
CA HIS A 67 -8.09 -0.06 -12.64
C HIS A 67 -8.53 -1.38 -13.29
N HIS A 68 -7.64 -2.37 -13.38
CA HIS A 68 -7.97 -3.67 -13.95
C HIS A 68 -9.00 -4.44 -13.10
N LEU A 69 -8.86 -4.41 -11.77
CA LEU A 69 -9.81 -5.05 -10.85
C LEU A 69 -11.20 -4.41 -10.87
N PHE A 70 -11.30 -3.11 -11.14
CA PHE A 70 -12.54 -2.36 -10.94
C PHE A 70 -13.24 -1.90 -12.22
N ARG A 71 -12.54 -1.77 -13.35
CA ARG A 71 -13.13 -1.25 -14.60
C ARG A 71 -13.26 -2.31 -15.68
N ASP A 72 -12.24 -3.14 -15.83
CA ASP A 72 -12.15 -4.06 -16.97
C ASP A 72 -12.92 -5.38 -16.76
N SER A 73 -13.25 -5.73 -15.51
CA SER A 73 -13.87 -7.02 -15.16
C SER A 73 -15.40 -6.98 -14.97
N GLY A 74 -16.07 -5.95 -15.50
CA GLY A 74 -17.53 -5.96 -15.73
C GLY A 74 -18.45 -6.05 -14.51
N GLY A 75 -17.92 -6.02 -13.28
CA GLY A 75 -18.69 -6.24 -12.05
C GLY A 75 -18.12 -5.54 -10.82
N SER A 76 -17.72 -4.27 -10.91
CA SER A 76 -17.25 -3.56 -9.72
C SER A 76 -18.41 -3.19 -8.79
N SER A 77 -18.34 -3.73 -7.57
CA SER A 77 -19.13 -3.23 -6.44
C SER A 77 -18.85 -1.74 -6.22
N LEU A 78 -19.82 -1.02 -5.65
CA LEU A 78 -19.65 0.39 -5.31
C LEU A 78 -18.42 0.64 -4.43
N VAL A 79 -18.13 -0.28 -3.51
CA VAL A 79 -16.91 -0.25 -2.67
C VAL A 79 -15.64 -0.33 -3.52
N GLY A 80 -15.62 -1.20 -4.53
CA GLY A 80 -14.50 -1.31 -5.46
C GLY A 80 -14.28 -0.03 -6.28
N GLN A 81 -15.36 0.62 -6.72
CA GLN A 81 -15.28 1.90 -7.43
C GLN A 81 -14.73 3.02 -6.53
N PHE A 82 -15.11 3.06 -5.25
CA PHE A 82 -14.52 4.00 -4.29
C PHE A 82 -13.04 3.74 -4.04
N LEU A 83 -12.62 2.47 -3.96
CA LEU A 83 -11.19 2.13 -3.85
C LEU A 83 -10.41 2.56 -5.09
N ASP A 84 -10.94 2.28 -6.29
CA ASP A 84 -10.35 2.71 -7.56
C ASP A 84 -10.14 4.23 -7.57
N TRP A 85 -11.18 4.97 -7.19
CA TRP A 85 -11.17 6.42 -7.14
C TRP A 85 -10.14 6.94 -6.13
N CYS A 86 -10.12 6.39 -4.90
CA CYS A 86 -9.17 6.82 -3.88
C CYS A 86 -7.72 6.56 -4.32
N ILE A 87 -7.43 5.39 -4.88
CA ILE A 87 -6.10 5.02 -5.36
C ILE A 87 -5.67 5.91 -6.53
N GLY A 88 -6.58 6.16 -7.48
CA GLY A 88 -6.33 7.09 -8.59
C GLY A 88 -6.01 8.50 -8.11
N TYR A 89 -6.77 9.01 -7.12
CA TYR A 89 -6.49 10.33 -6.53
C TYR A 89 -5.17 10.37 -5.77
N ILE A 90 -4.83 9.33 -5.00
CA ILE A 90 -3.51 9.23 -4.34
C ILE A 90 -2.39 9.32 -5.37
N PHE A 91 -2.52 8.60 -6.50
CA PHE A 91 -1.54 8.64 -7.57
C PHE A 91 -1.39 10.06 -8.16
N HIS A 92 -2.50 10.73 -8.47
CA HIS A 92 -2.47 12.08 -9.04
C HIS A 92 -1.94 13.14 -8.07
N GLU A 93 -2.35 13.11 -6.79
CA GLU A 93 -1.80 14.03 -5.78
C GLU A 93 -0.30 13.76 -5.56
N SER A 94 0.13 12.50 -5.62
CA SER A 94 1.57 12.15 -5.54
C SER A 94 2.36 12.66 -6.75
N MET A 95 1.78 12.60 -7.96
CA MET A 95 2.40 13.19 -9.15
C MET A 95 2.59 14.70 -9.01
N LYS A 96 1.58 15.43 -8.51
CA LYS A 96 1.70 16.87 -8.22
C LYS A 96 2.79 17.13 -7.17
N LEU A 97 2.76 16.37 -6.09
CA LEU A 97 3.74 16.48 -5.01
C LEU A 97 5.17 16.25 -5.49
N LYS A 98 5.39 15.32 -6.43
CA LYS A 98 6.69 15.08 -7.07
C LYS A 98 7.17 16.32 -7.86
N GLU A 99 6.29 16.95 -8.64
CA GLU A 99 6.64 18.17 -9.36
C GLU A 99 6.94 19.34 -8.41
N ASP A 100 6.15 19.50 -7.34
CA ASP A 100 6.40 20.53 -6.32
C ASP A 100 7.73 20.27 -5.57
N ALA A 101 8.06 19.01 -5.26
CA ALA A 101 9.34 18.63 -4.65
C ALA A 101 10.53 18.93 -5.58
N TYR A 102 10.38 18.66 -6.89
CA TYR A 102 11.38 19.02 -7.89
C TYR A 102 11.63 20.54 -7.90
N GLN A 103 10.56 21.33 -7.87
CA GLN A 103 10.66 22.79 -7.86
C GLN A 103 11.37 23.29 -6.59
N GLN A 104 10.99 22.75 -5.43
CA GLN A 104 11.60 23.10 -4.15
C GLN A 104 13.10 22.77 -4.14
N GLN A 105 13.51 21.60 -4.65
CA GLN A 105 14.90 21.17 -4.61
C GLN A 105 15.79 21.95 -5.60
N ASN A 106 15.30 22.26 -6.80
CA ASN A 106 16.12 22.86 -7.85
C ASN A 106 16.05 24.38 -7.89
N TYR A 107 14.90 24.99 -7.61
CA TYR A 107 14.74 26.44 -7.72
C TYR A 107 14.96 27.17 -6.40
N ALA A 108 14.58 26.59 -5.26
CA ALA A 108 14.72 27.29 -3.96
C ALA A 108 16.17 27.70 -3.63
N PRO A 109 17.22 26.89 -3.90
CA PRO A 109 18.59 27.31 -3.65
C PRO A 109 18.99 28.55 -4.46
N TRP A 110 18.59 28.61 -5.73
CA TRP A 110 18.86 29.75 -6.60
C TRP A 110 18.23 31.04 -6.06
N PHE A 111 16.96 31.00 -5.66
CA PHE A 111 16.29 32.14 -5.06
C PHE A 111 16.94 32.62 -3.75
N ARG A 112 17.38 31.71 -2.88
CA ARG A 112 18.08 32.08 -1.65
C ARG A 112 19.40 32.80 -1.95
N SER A 113 20.18 32.27 -2.88
CA SER A 113 21.42 32.94 -3.33
C SER A 113 21.19 34.31 -3.97
N MET A 114 20.01 34.52 -4.56
CA MET A 114 19.61 35.79 -5.15
C MET A 114 19.29 36.83 -4.06
N GLN A 115 18.65 36.42 -2.96
CA GLN A 115 18.35 37.28 -1.81
C GLN A 115 19.60 37.74 -1.04
N GLU A 116 20.68 36.96 -1.09
CA GLU A 116 21.97 37.30 -0.45
C GLU A 116 22.76 38.36 -1.24
N ARG A 117 22.34 38.68 -2.48
CA ARG A 117 23.00 39.68 -3.32
C ARG A 117 22.39 41.05 -3.10
N GLU A 118 23.23 42.09 -3.13
CA GLU A 118 22.75 43.46 -3.32
C GLU A 118 22.28 43.61 -4.77
N LEU A 119 20.96 43.75 -4.93
CA LEU A 119 20.31 43.93 -6.23
C LEU A 119 19.76 45.36 -6.35
N PRO A 120 19.73 45.93 -7.57
CA PRO A 120 18.97 47.15 -7.85
C PRO A 120 17.49 47.01 -7.46
N GLU A 121 16.85 48.11 -7.08
CA GLU A 121 15.42 48.18 -6.69
C GLU A 121 14.44 47.42 -7.62
N PRO A 122 14.51 47.56 -8.96
CA PRO A 122 13.63 46.83 -9.87
C PRO A 122 13.79 45.30 -9.77
N ASP A 123 15.02 44.83 -9.63
CA ASP A 123 15.35 43.40 -9.55
C ASP A 123 14.94 42.82 -8.19
N LEU A 124 15.02 43.63 -7.12
CA LEU A 124 14.54 43.25 -5.79
C LEU A 124 13.02 43.01 -5.77
N LEU A 125 12.24 43.85 -6.45
CA LEU A 125 10.79 43.70 -6.51
C LEU A 125 10.41 42.38 -7.22
N ILE A 126 11.00 42.13 -8.39
CA ILE A 126 10.78 40.90 -9.16
C ILE A 126 11.23 39.67 -8.36
N SER A 127 12.39 39.73 -7.69
CA SER A 127 12.89 38.64 -6.85
C SER A 127 11.92 38.29 -5.73
N ARG A 128 11.31 39.29 -5.07
CA ARG A 128 10.31 39.07 -4.01
C ARG A 128 9.04 38.40 -4.54
N GLU A 129 8.52 38.85 -5.67
CA GLU A 129 7.33 38.26 -6.30
C GLU A 129 7.57 36.80 -6.69
N LEU A 130 8.71 36.51 -7.32
CA LEU A 130 9.07 35.15 -7.69
C LEU A 130 9.35 34.25 -6.48
N PHE A 131 9.89 34.79 -5.37
CA PHE A 131 10.04 34.05 -4.12
C PHE A 131 8.69 33.67 -3.50
N GLN A 132 7.65 34.49 -3.67
CA GLN A 132 6.30 34.13 -3.21
C GLN A 132 5.77 32.85 -3.90
N LEU A 133 6.16 32.61 -5.16
CA LEU A 133 5.78 31.37 -5.87
C LEU A 133 6.33 30.13 -5.15
N LEU A 134 7.56 30.17 -4.63
CA LEU A 134 8.12 29.06 -3.85
C LEU A 134 7.38 28.82 -2.54
N MET A 135 6.87 29.87 -1.91
CA MET A 135 6.06 29.72 -0.69
C MET A 135 4.72 29.08 -0.99
N GLN A 136 4.12 29.43 -2.13
CA GLN A 136 2.92 28.75 -2.63
C GLN A 136 3.19 27.27 -2.93
N THR A 137 4.37 26.91 -3.44
CA THR A 137 4.78 25.51 -3.63
C THR A 137 4.81 24.76 -2.30
N ALA A 138 5.41 25.31 -1.24
CA ALA A 138 5.44 24.64 0.07
C ALA A 138 4.03 24.44 0.68
N GLU A 139 3.16 25.44 0.56
CA GLU A 139 1.75 25.33 0.97
C GLU A 139 0.99 24.30 0.13
N SER A 140 1.30 24.20 -1.17
CA SER A 140 0.78 23.18 -2.08
C SER A 140 1.17 21.80 -1.55
N MET A 141 2.46 21.51 -1.40
CA MET A 141 2.96 20.23 -0.88
C MET A 141 2.23 19.78 0.41
N GLN A 142 2.04 20.70 1.36
CA GLN A 142 1.29 20.42 2.59
C GLN A 142 -0.17 20.02 2.34
N ARG A 143 -0.85 20.66 1.38
CA ARG A 143 -2.23 20.29 1.02
C ARG A 143 -2.28 18.92 0.37
N GLU A 144 -1.38 18.60 -0.56
CA GLU A 144 -1.36 17.31 -1.24
C GLU A 144 -1.10 16.19 -0.22
N ILE A 145 -0.12 16.36 0.69
CA ILE A 145 0.17 15.41 1.78
C ILE A 145 -1.07 15.15 2.63
N ARG A 146 -1.78 16.21 3.05
CA ARG A 146 -3.01 16.07 3.84
C ARG A 146 -4.09 15.31 3.09
N ARG A 147 -4.26 15.56 1.79
CA ARG A 147 -5.23 14.84 0.95
C ARG A 147 -4.86 13.37 0.79
N ILE A 148 -3.59 13.06 0.55
CA ILE A 148 -3.11 11.67 0.44
C ILE A 148 -3.35 10.92 1.76
N ARG A 149 -3.00 11.51 2.91
CA ARG A 149 -3.25 10.92 4.24
C ARG A 149 -4.74 10.69 4.51
N PHE A 150 -5.60 11.63 4.10
CA PHE A 150 -7.04 11.45 4.16
C PHE A 150 -7.51 10.25 3.33
N LEU A 151 -7.08 10.16 2.07
CA LEU A 151 -7.42 9.05 1.17
C LEU A 151 -6.89 7.70 1.69
N PHE A 152 -5.72 7.67 2.32
CA PHE A 152 -5.26 6.48 3.04
C PHE A 152 -6.20 6.08 4.17
N GLY A 153 -6.75 7.05 4.91
CA GLY A 153 -7.79 6.80 5.91
C GLY A 153 -9.03 6.13 5.31
N GLU A 154 -9.51 6.63 4.17
CA GLU A 154 -10.69 6.06 3.49
C GLU A 154 -10.42 4.67 2.92
N CYS A 155 -9.28 4.44 2.26
CA CYS A 155 -8.90 3.11 1.77
C CYS A 155 -8.88 2.08 2.91
N ARG A 156 -8.35 2.42 4.09
CA ARG A 156 -8.33 1.52 5.26
C ARG A 156 -9.72 1.10 5.74
N LYS A 157 -10.73 1.96 5.57
CA LYS A 157 -12.13 1.63 5.87
C LYS A 157 -12.77 0.77 4.79
N LEU A 158 -12.38 0.97 3.54
CA LEU A 158 -12.95 0.28 2.38
C LEU A 158 -12.38 -1.15 2.19
N PHE A 159 -11.10 -1.38 2.46
CA PHE A 159 -10.48 -2.70 2.30
C PHE A 159 -11.18 -3.85 3.04
N PRO A 160 -11.58 -3.72 4.32
CA PRO A 160 -12.34 -4.75 5.02
C PRO A 160 -13.65 -5.13 4.32
N LEU A 161 -14.35 -4.13 3.74
CA LEU A 161 -15.61 -4.33 3.03
C LEU A 161 -15.37 -4.99 1.67
N PHE A 162 -14.32 -4.55 0.98
CA PHE A 162 -13.98 -5.04 -0.35
C PHE A 162 -13.48 -6.48 -0.34
N LEU A 163 -12.72 -6.86 0.69
CA LEU A 163 -12.10 -8.18 0.80
C LEU A 163 -12.98 -9.20 1.54
N ALA A 164 -14.26 -8.90 1.79
CA ALA A 164 -15.16 -9.74 2.57
C ALA A 164 -15.31 -11.17 2.00
N ASP A 165 -15.34 -11.30 0.68
CA ASP A 165 -15.48 -12.58 -0.01
C ASP A 165 -14.12 -13.24 -0.34
N GLN A 166 -13.02 -12.76 0.27
CA GLN A 166 -11.66 -13.24 -0.01
C GLN A 166 -11.14 -14.22 1.05
N ARG A 167 -12.03 -14.82 1.84
CA ARG A 167 -11.69 -15.76 2.91
C ARG A 167 -10.81 -16.93 2.44
N GLU A 168 -11.07 -17.45 1.25
CA GLU A 168 -10.34 -18.60 0.66
C GLU A 168 -9.15 -18.19 -0.22
N ASN A 169 -8.87 -16.89 -0.34
CA ASN A 169 -7.73 -16.41 -1.11
C ASN A 169 -6.42 -16.71 -0.37
N HIS A 170 -5.79 -17.83 -0.73
CA HIS A 170 -4.58 -18.33 -0.10
C HIS A 170 -3.36 -17.41 -0.35
N TRP A 171 -3.32 -16.69 -1.47
CA TRP A 171 -2.29 -15.68 -1.75
C TRP A 171 -2.38 -14.51 -0.78
N LEU A 172 -3.60 -14.00 -0.57
CA LEU A 172 -3.89 -12.94 0.39
C LEU A 172 -3.53 -13.39 1.81
N ALA A 173 -3.99 -14.58 2.20
CA ALA A 173 -3.70 -15.15 3.52
C ALA A 173 -2.19 -15.27 3.78
N ARG A 174 -1.43 -15.79 2.80
CA ARG A 174 0.03 -15.89 2.88
C ARG A 174 0.70 -14.53 3.02
N PHE A 175 0.23 -13.51 2.28
CA PHE A 175 0.73 -12.15 2.42
C PHE A 175 0.45 -11.59 3.83
N LEU A 176 -0.79 -11.70 4.31
CA LEU A 176 -1.18 -11.24 5.65
C LEU A 176 -0.39 -11.93 6.78
N PHE A 177 -0.01 -13.20 6.59
CA PHE A 177 0.86 -13.93 7.50
C PHE A 177 2.32 -13.46 7.41
N LYS A 178 2.94 -13.50 6.22
CA LYS A 178 4.37 -13.20 6.04
C LYS A 178 4.72 -11.72 6.24
N ARG A 179 3.79 -10.82 5.94
CA ARG A 179 3.96 -9.36 6.05
C ARG A 179 3.05 -8.75 7.11
N ASN A 180 2.68 -9.54 8.12
CA ASN A 180 1.82 -9.08 9.21
C ASN A 180 2.28 -7.77 9.87
N PRO A 181 3.59 -7.56 10.15
CA PRO A 181 4.06 -6.31 10.73
C PRO A 181 3.75 -5.08 9.86
N LEU A 182 3.96 -5.18 8.54
CA LEU A 182 3.64 -4.11 7.59
C LEU A 182 2.15 -3.80 7.57
N VAL A 183 1.31 -4.83 7.55
CA VAL A 183 -0.16 -4.64 7.53
C VAL A 183 -0.63 -4.01 8.84
N ARG A 184 -0.06 -4.42 9.98
CA ARG A 184 -0.35 -3.82 11.29
C ARG A 184 0.11 -2.37 11.39
N GLU A 185 1.26 -2.03 10.83
CA GLU A 185 1.75 -0.64 10.77
C GLU A 185 0.75 0.23 10.00
N VAL A 186 0.39 -0.18 8.78
CA VAL A 186 -0.50 0.58 7.89
C VAL A 186 -1.91 0.70 8.45
N PHE A 187 -2.52 -0.41 8.88
CA PHE A 187 -3.90 -0.39 9.37
C PHE A 187 -4.01 0.06 10.82
N SER A 188 -2.95 -0.07 11.62
CA SER A 188 -2.89 0.34 13.03
C SER A 188 -4.13 -0.15 13.81
N GLN A 189 -4.94 0.77 14.35
CA GLN A 189 -6.17 0.45 15.08
C GLN A 189 -7.19 -0.31 14.21
N GLY A 190 -7.21 -0.07 12.90
CA GLY A 190 -8.08 -0.71 11.92
C GLY A 190 -7.68 -2.14 11.52
N TYR A 191 -6.59 -2.69 12.08
CA TYR A 191 -6.12 -4.03 11.72
C TYR A 191 -7.13 -5.13 12.08
N ARG A 192 -7.82 -4.99 13.23
CA ARG A 192 -8.83 -5.97 13.65
C ARG A 192 -10.02 -5.99 12.69
N GLU A 193 -10.44 -4.82 12.25
CA GLU A 193 -11.53 -4.62 11.30
C GLU A 193 -11.18 -5.24 9.95
N LEU A 194 -9.93 -5.08 9.47
CA LEU A 194 -9.46 -5.75 8.27
C LEU A 194 -9.56 -7.28 8.38
N ILE A 195 -9.00 -7.87 9.45
CA ILE A 195 -9.03 -9.32 9.64
C ILE A 195 -10.47 -9.83 9.80
N ARG A 196 -11.31 -9.10 10.54
CA ARG A 196 -12.73 -9.43 10.70
C ARG A 196 -13.51 -9.29 9.39
N GLY A 197 -13.16 -8.31 8.56
CA GLY A 197 -13.76 -8.13 7.23
C GLY A 197 -13.54 -9.37 6.37
N VAL A 198 -12.30 -9.87 6.30
CA VAL A 198 -11.94 -11.01 5.45
C VAL A 198 -12.38 -12.36 6.03
N TYR A 199 -12.20 -12.57 7.34
CA TYR A 199 -12.33 -13.90 7.98
C TYR A 199 -13.50 -14.01 8.96
N GLY A 200 -14.30 -12.95 9.12
CA GLY A 200 -15.43 -12.92 10.04
C GLY A 200 -15.02 -13.19 11.48
N ASN A 201 -15.76 -14.08 12.15
CA ASN A 201 -15.49 -14.51 13.53
C ASN A 201 -14.50 -15.68 13.62
N THR A 202 -13.85 -16.05 12.50
CA THR A 202 -12.89 -17.17 12.42
C THR A 202 -11.51 -16.68 11.94
N PRO A 203 -10.84 -15.78 12.70
CA PRO A 203 -9.56 -15.20 12.31
C PRO A 203 -8.42 -16.24 12.17
N GLU A 204 -8.54 -17.41 12.79
CA GLU A 204 -7.60 -18.52 12.64
C GLU A 204 -7.52 -19.03 11.20
N PHE A 205 -8.58 -18.81 10.41
CA PHE A 205 -8.65 -19.26 9.02
C PHE A 205 -7.63 -18.55 8.13
N MET A 206 -7.20 -17.33 8.49
CA MET A 206 -6.05 -16.65 7.85
C MET A 206 -4.81 -17.54 7.89
N PHE A 207 -4.51 -18.11 9.05
CA PHE A 207 -3.32 -18.93 9.24
C PHE A 207 -3.46 -20.31 8.58
N VAL A 208 -4.66 -20.89 8.58
CA VAL A 208 -4.95 -22.13 7.84
C VAL A 208 -4.67 -21.95 6.35
N MET A 209 -5.21 -20.90 5.74
CA MET A 209 -5.02 -20.63 4.31
C MET A 209 -3.56 -20.26 3.98
N ALA A 210 -2.87 -19.55 4.88
CA ALA A 210 -1.45 -19.27 4.75
C ALA A 210 -0.60 -20.55 4.79
N SER A 211 -0.89 -21.46 5.72
CA SER A 211 -0.20 -22.77 5.84
C SER A 211 -0.33 -23.56 4.55
N ARG A 212 -1.55 -23.68 4.01
CA ARG A 212 -1.82 -24.38 2.74
C ARG A 212 -1.00 -23.80 1.59
N SER A 213 -1.04 -22.48 1.41
CA SER A 213 -0.25 -21.80 0.37
C SER A 213 1.25 -22.01 0.51
N LEU A 214 1.77 -21.99 1.74
CA LEU A 214 3.20 -22.19 2.01
C LEU A 214 3.62 -23.63 1.73
N ARG A 215 2.80 -24.60 2.12
CA ARG A 215 3.02 -26.02 1.86
C ARG A 215 3.02 -26.33 0.36
N GLU A 216 2.06 -25.78 -0.38
CA GLU A 216 1.95 -25.98 -1.84
C GLU A 216 3.19 -25.50 -2.60
N GLY A 217 3.88 -24.47 -2.09
CA GLY A 217 5.16 -24.07 -2.68
C GLY A 217 6.41 -24.50 -1.91
N GLY A 218 6.30 -25.51 -1.03
CA GLY A 218 7.44 -26.17 -0.41
C GLY A 218 8.05 -25.49 0.81
N TRP A 219 7.47 -24.39 1.31
CA TRP A 219 7.94 -23.67 2.51
C TRP A 219 7.39 -24.30 3.79
N MET A 220 7.79 -25.54 4.05
CA MET A 220 7.16 -26.36 5.07
C MET A 220 7.44 -25.96 6.50
N LYS A 221 8.59 -25.34 6.78
CA LYS A 221 8.88 -24.80 8.11
C LYS A 221 7.86 -23.72 8.45
N GLU A 222 7.60 -22.80 7.53
CA GLU A 222 6.71 -21.68 7.77
C GLU A 222 5.23 -22.06 7.62
N ALA A 223 4.92 -23.07 6.81
CA ALA A 223 3.59 -23.67 6.79
C ALA A 223 3.21 -24.17 8.19
N ALA A 224 4.15 -24.85 8.85
CA ALA A 224 3.93 -25.35 10.20
C ALA A 224 3.82 -24.25 11.25
N GLU A 225 4.64 -23.19 11.16
CA GLU A 225 4.51 -22.01 12.01
C GLU A 225 3.12 -21.36 11.86
N ALA A 226 2.59 -21.29 10.64
CA ALA A 226 1.23 -20.80 10.41
C ALA A 226 0.18 -21.76 11.01
N ALA A 227 0.28 -23.07 10.80
CA ALA A 227 -0.65 -24.04 11.36
C ALA A 227 -0.65 -24.05 12.91
N GLU A 228 0.52 -23.88 13.53
CA GLU A 228 0.66 -23.70 14.98
C GLU A 228 -0.07 -22.44 15.45
N GLN A 229 0.12 -21.30 14.78
CA GLN A 229 -0.59 -20.06 15.12
C GLN A 229 -2.12 -20.18 14.96
N ALA A 230 -2.60 -20.92 13.94
CA ALA A 230 -4.03 -21.21 13.78
C ALA A 230 -4.59 -21.94 15.02
N CYS A 231 -3.90 -22.99 15.47
CA CYS A 231 -4.31 -23.77 16.64
C CYS A 231 -4.18 -22.98 17.94
N CYS A 232 -3.15 -22.14 18.10
CA CYS A 232 -3.02 -21.28 19.27
C CYS A 232 -4.16 -20.26 19.35
N LEU A 233 -4.62 -19.74 18.22
CA LEU A 233 -5.70 -18.75 18.18
C LEU A 233 -7.07 -19.38 18.42
N SER A 234 -7.32 -20.58 17.88
CA SER A 234 -8.57 -21.32 18.09
C SER A 234 -8.30 -22.83 18.18
N PRO A 235 -8.01 -23.35 19.39
CA PRO A 235 -7.66 -24.77 19.58
C PRO A 235 -8.78 -25.75 19.21
N GLN A 236 -10.03 -25.28 19.23
CA GLN A 236 -11.21 -26.08 18.91
C GLN A 236 -11.57 -26.04 17.41
N SER A 237 -10.90 -25.20 16.61
CA SER A 237 -11.16 -25.07 15.18
C SER A 237 -10.74 -26.33 14.44
N GLU A 238 -11.70 -27.07 13.90
CA GLU A 238 -11.45 -28.29 13.12
C GLU A 238 -10.53 -28.03 11.91
N PRO A 239 -10.69 -26.95 11.13
CA PRO A 239 -9.75 -26.61 10.06
C PRO A 239 -8.32 -26.37 10.53
N ALA A 240 -8.14 -25.73 11.69
CA ALA A 240 -6.81 -25.45 12.25
C ALA A 240 -6.11 -26.73 12.70
N ARG A 241 -6.82 -27.59 13.43
CA ARG A 241 -6.30 -28.89 13.89
C ARG A 241 -5.93 -29.79 12.73
N ARG A 242 -6.81 -29.90 11.73
CA ARG A 242 -6.58 -30.73 10.54
C ARG A 242 -5.36 -30.26 9.76
N GLU A 243 -5.20 -28.95 9.56
CA GLU A 243 -4.02 -28.42 8.87
C GLU A 243 -2.73 -28.70 9.67
N LYS A 244 -2.76 -28.57 11.00
CA LYS A 244 -1.62 -28.92 11.85
C LYS A 244 -1.23 -30.40 11.75
N GLU A 245 -2.21 -31.30 11.80
CA GLU A 245 -1.98 -32.76 11.64
C GLU A 245 -1.31 -33.11 10.29
N ILE A 246 -1.74 -32.46 9.20
CA ILE A 246 -1.14 -32.63 7.86
C ILE A 246 0.33 -32.21 7.88
N VAL A 247 0.63 -31.05 8.46
CA VAL A 247 2.00 -30.52 8.46
C VAL A 247 2.92 -31.29 9.42
N ASP A 248 2.42 -31.74 10.58
CA ASP A 248 3.17 -32.55 11.53
C ASP A 248 3.51 -33.92 10.97
N THR A 249 2.58 -34.56 10.25
CA THR A 249 2.82 -35.83 9.54
C THR A 249 3.93 -35.69 8.50
N TRP A 250 4.00 -34.55 7.82
CA TRP A 250 5.08 -34.29 6.88
C TRP A 250 6.42 -34.08 7.61
N ARG A 251 6.43 -33.30 8.71
CA ARG A 251 7.63 -33.06 9.52
C ARG A 251 8.22 -34.36 10.09
N SER A 252 7.38 -35.32 10.49
CA SER A 252 7.84 -36.61 11.01
C SER A 252 8.50 -37.46 9.91
N ARG A 253 7.99 -37.39 8.66
CA ARG A 253 8.56 -38.12 7.51
C ARG A 253 9.92 -37.58 7.06
N LEU A 254 10.21 -36.31 7.27
CA LEU A 254 11.53 -35.73 6.97
C LEU A 254 12.59 -35.99 8.03
N ARG A 255 12.18 -36.35 9.26
CA ARG A 255 13.09 -36.67 10.37
C ARG A 255 13.44 -38.16 10.45
N ALA A 256 12.74 -39.00 9.68
CA ALA A 256 12.99 -40.43 9.52
C ALA A 256 13.90 -40.66 8.31
#